data_AF-A0A1M6RVU8-F1
#
_entry.id   AF-A0A1M6RVU8-F1
#
_cell.length_a   1.000
_cell.length_b   1.000
_cell.length_c   1.000
_cell.angle_alpha   90.00
_cell.angle_beta   90.00
_cell.angle_gamma   90.00
#
_symmetry.space_group_name_H-M   'P 1'
#
loop_
_entity.id
_entity.type
_entity.pdbx_description
1 polymer ?
#
loop_
_entity_poly.entity_id
_entity_poly.type
_entity_poly.pdbx_seq_one_letter_code
_entity_poly.pdbx_strand_id
1 'polypeptide(L)'
;MTAEVPETGAVLRRRRRAVAATGLVGAALLGGGLTAPAGSRRFYGLTLATAAAYAAGALASGPIRRGSTQVLGPAALGVGAFGVFYAGGLVARRIPVARRAISRVLGYAAGGADPLVLAVMLVNGAAEELYFRGAVYAAAGGRRPALGSTAAYVLATTATRNPALVFASVLMGTLFAAQRRATGGVQASTITHLVWSVLMLRFLPRLFAEEPVRRASASGRSPGGS
;
A
#
# COMPACT_ATOMS: atom_id res chain seq x y z
N MET A 1 12.21 -40.10 -5.51
CA MET A 1 13.04 -38.94 -5.13
C MET A 1 13.42 -38.19 -6.40
N THR A 2 12.54 -37.32 -6.90
CA THR A 2 12.80 -36.56 -8.13
C THR A 2 13.77 -35.44 -7.82
N ALA A 3 14.98 -35.53 -8.38
CA ALA A 3 15.99 -34.48 -8.30
C ALA A 3 15.41 -33.19 -8.91
N GLU A 4 15.27 -32.16 -8.08
CA GLU A 4 14.84 -30.83 -8.51
C GLU A 4 15.96 -30.25 -9.39
N VAL A 5 15.77 -30.25 -10.71
CA VAL A 5 16.74 -29.68 -11.66
C VAL A 5 16.92 -28.20 -11.31
N PRO A 6 18.14 -27.73 -10.99
CA PRO A 6 18.37 -26.33 -10.67
C PRO A 6 17.91 -25.45 -11.83
N GLU A 7 17.05 -24.47 -11.54
CA GLU A 7 16.53 -23.53 -12.54
C GLU A 7 17.70 -22.86 -13.30
N THR A 8 17.84 -23.14 -14.60
CA THR A 8 18.99 -22.68 -15.40
C THR A 8 19.14 -21.16 -15.31
N GLY A 9 20.35 -20.64 -15.12
CA GLY A 9 20.59 -19.20 -14.91
C GLY A 9 19.99 -18.25 -15.97
N ALA A 10 19.75 -18.74 -17.20
CA ALA A 10 19.03 -18.00 -18.24
C ALA A 10 17.54 -17.77 -17.91
N VAL A 11 16.86 -18.76 -17.32
CA VAL A 11 15.46 -18.68 -16.89
C VAL A 11 15.32 -17.66 -15.76
N LEU A 12 16.21 -17.71 -14.76
CA LEU A 12 16.27 -16.74 -13.67
C LEU A 12 16.52 -15.31 -14.16
N ARG A 13 17.43 -15.12 -15.14
CA ARG A 13 17.67 -13.80 -15.75
C ARG A 13 16.43 -13.28 -16.48
N ARG A 14 15.75 -14.12 -17.27
CA ARG A 14 14.50 -13.75 -17.96
C ARG A 14 13.41 -13.36 -16.96
N ARG A 15 13.24 -14.14 -15.89
CA ARG A 15 12.31 -13.86 -14.79
C ARG A 15 12.59 -12.52 -14.14
N ARG A 16 13.85 -12.23 -13.79
CA ARG A 16 14.26 -10.95 -13.21
C ARG A 16 13.97 -9.77 -14.14
N ARG A 17 14.23 -9.90 -15.45
CA ARG A 17 13.90 -8.86 -16.44
C ARG A 17 12.40 -8.62 -16.54
N ALA A 18 11.59 -9.68 -16.60
CA ALA A 18 10.14 -9.57 -16.63
C ALA A 18 9.60 -8.86 -15.38
N VAL A 19 10.06 -9.30 -14.20
CA VAL A 19 9.71 -8.66 -12.93
C VAL A 19 10.11 -7.19 -12.93
N ALA A 20 11.33 -6.84 -13.34
CA ALA A 20 11.78 -5.44 -13.40
C ALA A 20 10.92 -4.60 -14.35
N ALA A 21 10.61 -5.12 -15.55
CA ALA A 21 9.75 -4.43 -16.52
C ALA A 21 8.33 -4.19 -15.97
N THR A 22 7.72 -5.21 -15.34
CA THR A 22 6.43 -5.04 -14.65
C THR A 22 6.53 -3.99 -13.55
N GLY A 23 7.63 -3.95 -12.80
CA GLY A 23 7.84 -2.98 -11.73
C GLY A 23 7.88 -1.55 -12.23
N LEU A 24 8.55 -1.31 -13.35
CA LEU A 24 8.60 0.00 -14.00
C LEU A 24 7.22 0.45 -14.49
N VAL A 25 6.47 -0.45 -15.16
CA VAL A 25 5.11 -0.17 -15.64
C VAL A 25 4.18 0.11 -14.46
N GLY A 26 4.19 -0.75 -13.44
CA GLY A 26 3.37 -0.58 -12.24
C GLY A 26 3.69 0.70 -11.48
N ALA A 27 4.97 1.05 -11.33
CA ALA A 27 5.38 2.31 -10.70
C ALA A 27 4.91 3.54 -11.49
N ALA A 28 5.00 3.50 -12.82
CA ALA A 28 4.52 4.59 -13.68
C ALA A 28 2.99 4.76 -13.58
N LEU A 29 2.23 3.66 -13.62
CA LEU A 29 0.77 3.66 -13.45
C LEU A 29 0.36 4.16 -12.07
N LEU A 30 1.03 3.70 -11.01
CA LEU A 30 0.82 4.12 -9.63
C LEU A 30 1.06 5.62 -9.46
N GLY A 31 2.19 6.11 -9.97
CA GLY A 31 2.53 7.53 -9.95
C GLY A 31 1.54 8.38 -10.74
N GLY A 32 1.06 7.89 -11.89
CA GLY A 32 -0.01 8.52 -12.65
C GLY A 32 -1.34 8.56 -11.89
N GLY A 33 -1.71 7.47 -11.21
CA GLY A 33 -2.95 7.35 -10.44
C GLY A 33 -3.05 8.41 -9.34
N LEU A 34 -1.97 8.63 -8.59
CA LEU A 34 -1.90 9.64 -7.52
C LEU A 34 -1.64 11.08 -8.02
N THR A 35 -1.66 11.30 -9.34
CA THR A 35 -1.81 12.64 -9.92
C THR A 35 -3.24 12.90 -10.41
N ALA A 36 -4.06 11.85 -10.54
CA ALA A 36 -5.45 12.00 -10.94
C ALA A 36 -6.30 12.52 -9.75
N PRO A 37 -7.37 13.28 -10.01
CA PRO A 37 -8.31 13.67 -8.98
C PRO A 37 -8.93 12.45 -8.30
N ALA A 38 -9.02 12.51 -6.97
CA ALA A 38 -9.69 11.53 -6.14
C ALA A 38 -11.11 11.21 -6.65
N GLY A 39 -11.48 9.92 -6.67
CA GLY A 39 -12.82 9.48 -7.11
C GLY A 39 -13.11 9.64 -8.61
N SER A 40 -12.15 10.13 -9.41
CA SER A 40 -12.34 10.25 -10.86
C SER A 40 -12.24 8.90 -11.58
N ARG A 41 -12.88 8.78 -12.76
CA ARG A 41 -12.74 7.61 -13.64
C ARG A 41 -11.27 7.30 -13.97
N ARG A 42 -10.45 8.35 -14.13
CA ARG A 42 -9.01 8.23 -14.38
C ARG A 42 -8.28 7.61 -13.18
N PHE A 43 -8.60 8.03 -11.96
CA PHE A 43 -8.03 7.45 -10.74
C PHE A 43 -8.35 5.94 -10.63
N TYR A 44 -9.62 5.57 -10.80
CA TYR A 44 -10.02 4.16 -10.75
C TYR A 44 -9.37 3.34 -11.87
N GLY A 45 -9.38 3.85 -13.10
CA GLY A 45 -8.76 3.19 -14.26
C GLY A 45 -7.27 2.94 -14.07
N LEU A 46 -6.51 3.94 -13.60
CA LEU A 46 -5.06 3.81 -13.36
C LEU A 46 -4.75 2.89 -12.18
N THR A 47 -5.57 2.90 -11.13
CA THR A 47 -5.37 2.01 -9.96
C THR A 47 -5.68 0.56 -10.32
N LEU A 48 -6.76 0.31 -11.06
CA LEU A 48 -7.07 -1.04 -11.57
C LEU A 48 -6.03 -1.51 -12.58
N ALA A 49 -5.52 -0.63 -13.45
CA ALA A 49 -4.43 -0.96 -14.37
C ALA A 49 -3.14 -1.32 -13.62
N THR A 50 -2.82 -0.60 -12.54
CA THR A 50 -1.69 -0.91 -11.64
C THR A 50 -1.85 -2.30 -11.04
N ALA A 51 -3.02 -2.60 -10.47
CA ALA A 51 -3.33 -3.90 -9.91
C ALA A 51 -3.25 -5.02 -10.95
N ALA A 52 -3.80 -4.81 -12.14
CA ALA A 52 -3.75 -5.75 -13.25
C ALA A 52 -2.30 -6.02 -13.71
N ALA A 53 -1.48 -4.97 -13.86
CA ALA A 53 -0.08 -5.10 -14.24
C ALA A 53 0.70 -5.92 -13.21
N TYR A 54 0.54 -5.62 -11.92
CA TYR A 54 1.19 -6.37 -10.84
C TYR A 54 0.71 -7.82 -10.76
N ALA A 55 -0.60 -8.07 -10.81
CA ALA A 55 -1.14 -9.43 -10.77
C ALA A 55 -0.71 -10.26 -11.99
N ALA A 56 -0.84 -9.72 -13.20
CA ALA A 56 -0.44 -10.39 -14.43
C ALA A 56 1.07 -10.67 -14.46
N GLY A 57 1.89 -9.68 -14.11
CA GLY A 57 3.34 -9.86 -14.04
C GLY A 57 3.75 -10.85 -12.96
N ALA A 58 3.02 -10.91 -11.84
CA ALA A 58 3.27 -11.89 -10.79
C ALA A 58 2.97 -13.32 -11.25
N LEU A 59 1.81 -13.54 -11.87
CA LEU A 59 1.39 -14.85 -12.39
C LEU A 59 2.27 -15.32 -13.56
N ALA A 60 2.67 -14.40 -14.45
CA ALA A 60 3.58 -14.70 -15.54
C ALA A 60 5.02 -15.02 -15.08
N SER A 61 5.37 -14.63 -13.85
CA SER A 61 6.70 -14.86 -13.26
C SER A 61 6.82 -16.22 -12.55
N GLY A 62 5.81 -17.09 -12.63
CA GLY A 62 5.82 -18.44 -12.07
C GLY A 62 4.95 -18.62 -10.82
N PRO A 63 4.97 -19.80 -10.18
CA PRO A 63 4.02 -20.14 -9.13
C PRO A 63 4.17 -19.26 -7.89
N ILE A 64 3.03 -18.75 -7.40
CA ILE A 64 2.96 -17.96 -6.17
C ILE A 64 2.55 -18.87 -5.02
N ARG A 65 3.44 -19.00 -4.02
CA ARG A 65 3.15 -19.78 -2.81
C ARG A 65 2.20 -19.02 -1.90
N ARG A 66 1.11 -19.68 -1.49
CA ARG A 66 0.14 -19.15 -0.50
C ARG A 66 0.74 -19.06 0.90
N GLY A 67 1.41 -20.13 1.36
CA GLY A 67 2.02 -20.19 2.69
C GLY A 67 1.05 -20.65 3.78
N SER A 68 1.32 -20.27 5.02
CA SER A 68 0.45 -20.54 6.18
C SER A 68 -1.00 -20.12 5.94
N THR A 69 -1.94 -20.95 6.40
CA THR A 69 -3.39 -20.69 6.37
C THR A 69 -3.89 -19.88 7.55
N GLN A 70 -3.02 -19.54 8.52
CA GLN A 70 -3.39 -18.76 9.69
C GLN A 70 -3.88 -17.36 9.30
N VAL A 71 -5.01 -16.95 9.86
CA VAL A 71 -5.66 -15.66 9.56
C VAL A 71 -5.54 -14.68 10.73
N LEU A 72 -5.77 -15.16 11.95
CA LEU A 72 -5.86 -14.29 13.14
C LEU A 72 -4.55 -13.54 13.44
N GLY A 73 -3.40 -14.22 13.40
CA GLY A 73 -2.10 -13.59 13.65
C GLY A 73 -1.79 -12.45 12.67
N PRO A 74 -1.86 -12.69 11.35
CA PRO A 74 -1.71 -11.63 10.35
C PRO A 74 -2.74 -10.50 10.47
N ALA A 75 -4.01 -10.81 10.75
CA ALA A 75 -5.04 -9.79 10.97
C ALA A 75 -4.71 -8.91 12.19
N ALA A 76 -4.29 -9.52 13.31
CA ALA A 76 -3.85 -8.81 14.50
C ALA A 76 -2.63 -7.92 14.24
N LEU A 77 -1.67 -8.39 13.43
CA LEU A 77 -0.54 -7.57 12.99
C LEU A 77 -1.00 -6.39 12.11
N GLY A 78 -2.03 -6.57 11.29
CA GLY A 78 -2.63 -5.48 10.50
C GLY A 78 -3.27 -4.41 11.39
N VAL A 79 -4.00 -4.83 12.42
CA VAL A 79 -4.57 -3.94 13.45
C VAL A 79 -3.47 -3.22 14.24
N GLY A 80 -2.44 -3.95 14.68
CA GLY A 80 -1.31 -3.39 15.43
C GLY A 80 -0.52 -2.38 14.61
N ALA A 81 -0.22 -2.70 13.35
CA ALA A 81 0.40 -1.77 12.41
C ALA A 81 -0.48 -0.52 12.23
N PHE A 82 -1.79 -0.67 12.07
CA PHE A 82 -2.69 0.48 12.00
C PHE A 82 -2.59 1.34 13.26
N GLY A 83 -2.55 0.74 14.45
CA GLY A 83 -2.37 1.45 15.71
C GLY A 83 -1.10 2.31 15.74
N VAL A 84 0.02 1.77 15.28
CA VAL A 84 1.30 2.51 15.15
C VAL A 84 1.16 3.70 14.19
N PHE A 85 0.56 3.49 13.02
CA PHE A 85 0.37 4.56 12.03
C PHE A 85 -0.63 5.62 12.50
N TYR A 86 -1.69 5.22 13.22
CA TYR A 86 -2.69 6.13 13.77
C TYR A 86 -2.08 6.99 14.88
N ALA A 87 -1.30 6.39 15.79
CA ALA A 87 -0.51 7.11 16.79
C ALA A 87 0.50 8.08 16.15
N GLY A 88 1.21 7.63 15.12
CA GLY A 88 2.06 8.49 14.31
C GLY A 88 1.28 9.64 13.66
N GLY A 89 0.07 9.40 13.18
CA GLY A 89 -0.85 10.39 12.64
C GLY A 89 -1.25 11.47 13.66
N LEU A 90 -1.49 11.09 14.92
CA LEU A 90 -1.81 12.02 16.02
C LEU A 90 -0.68 13.01 16.30
N VAL A 91 0.58 12.57 16.13
CA VAL A 91 1.76 13.43 16.22
C VAL A 91 1.94 14.23 14.93
N ALA A 92 1.88 13.56 13.77
CA ALA A 92 2.11 14.15 12.45
C ALA A 92 1.13 15.28 12.10
N ARG A 93 -0.12 15.23 12.58
CA ARG A 93 -1.09 16.32 12.39
C ARG A 93 -0.66 17.64 13.05
N ARG A 94 0.26 17.61 14.02
CA ARG A 94 0.84 18.80 14.66
C ARG A 94 2.00 19.40 13.87
N ILE A 95 2.57 18.67 12.92
CA ILE A 95 3.74 19.08 12.14
C ILE A 95 3.26 19.49 10.73
N PRO A 96 3.36 20.77 10.33
CA PRO A 96 2.76 21.25 9.07
C PRO A 96 3.20 20.48 7.82
N VAL A 97 4.48 20.11 7.73
CA VAL A 97 5.01 19.35 6.60
C VAL A 97 4.41 17.95 6.53
N ALA A 98 4.38 17.24 7.66
CA ALA A 98 3.82 15.88 7.73
C ALA A 98 2.31 15.88 7.51
N ARG A 99 1.59 16.83 8.12
CA ARG A 99 0.16 17.05 7.90
C ARG A 99 -0.15 17.24 6.42
N ARG A 100 0.58 18.11 5.71
CA ARG A 100 0.39 18.32 4.26
C ARG A 100 0.65 17.04 3.45
N ALA A 101 1.70 16.29 3.76
CA ALA A 101 2.02 15.04 3.06
C ALA A 101 0.91 14.00 3.23
N ILE A 102 0.39 13.84 4.45
CA ILE A 102 -0.68 12.89 4.76
C ILE A 102 -2.02 13.37 4.18
N SER A 103 -2.40 14.63 4.37
CA SER A 103 -3.67 15.16 3.85
C SER A 103 -3.80 15.08 2.33
N ARG A 104 -2.69 15.20 1.56
CA ARG A 104 -2.72 14.98 0.10
C ARG A 104 -3.16 13.57 -0.28
N VAL A 105 -2.80 12.57 0.52
CA VAL A 105 -3.21 11.17 0.31
C VAL A 105 -4.61 10.92 0.85
N LEU A 106 -4.96 11.55 1.96
CA LEU A 106 -6.31 11.40 2.53
C LEU A 106 -7.39 12.14 1.74
N GLY A 107 -7.01 13.11 0.90
CA GLY A 107 -7.92 13.69 -0.10
C GLY A 107 -8.58 12.65 -1.01
N TYR A 108 -7.93 11.50 -1.23
CA TYR A 108 -8.50 10.34 -1.93
C TYR A 108 -9.65 9.65 -1.19
N ALA A 109 -9.74 9.86 0.12
CA ALA A 109 -10.74 9.27 1.01
C ALA A 109 -11.77 10.30 1.54
N ALA A 110 -11.64 11.57 1.15
CA ALA A 110 -12.51 12.66 1.63
C ALA A 110 -13.98 12.54 1.15
N GLY A 111 -14.26 11.64 0.19
CA GLY A 111 -15.62 11.28 -0.24
C GLY A 111 -16.36 10.31 0.68
N GLY A 112 -15.77 9.88 1.80
CA GLY A 112 -16.37 8.88 2.67
C GLY A 112 -16.29 7.48 2.09
N ALA A 113 -16.99 6.54 2.72
CA ALA A 113 -16.89 5.09 2.49
C ALA A 113 -17.49 4.64 1.14
N ASP A 114 -16.99 5.17 0.02
CA ASP A 114 -17.32 4.69 -1.31
C ASP A 114 -16.87 3.22 -1.42
N PRO A 115 -17.82 2.27 -1.55
CA PRO A 115 -17.50 0.86 -1.69
C PRO A 115 -16.56 0.59 -2.87
N LEU A 116 -16.59 1.43 -3.91
CA LEU A 116 -15.71 1.31 -5.06
C LEU A 116 -14.26 1.67 -4.71
N VAL A 117 -14.02 2.75 -3.95
CA VAL A 117 -12.67 3.09 -3.46
C VAL A 117 -12.12 1.95 -2.60
N LEU A 118 -12.95 1.42 -1.70
CA LEU A 118 -12.58 0.29 -0.86
C LEU A 118 -12.22 -0.94 -1.71
N ALA A 119 -13.07 -1.32 -2.67
CA ALA A 119 -12.84 -2.46 -3.54
C ALA A 119 -11.54 -2.32 -4.34
N VAL A 120 -11.33 -1.17 -4.99
CA VAL A 120 -10.14 -0.90 -5.79
C VAL A 120 -8.87 -0.89 -4.92
N MET A 121 -8.93 -0.33 -3.71
CA MET A 121 -7.82 -0.36 -2.75
C MET A 121 -7.48 -1.79 -2.31
N LEU A 122 -8.48 -2.63 -2.01
CA LEU A 122 -8.28 -4.02 -1.61
C LEU A 122 -7.66 -4.84 -2.75
N VAL A 123 -8.18 -4.67 -3.96
CA VAL A 123 -7.63 -5.32 -5.16
C VAL A 123 -6.18 -4.89 -5.40
N ASN A 124 -5.87 -3.60 -5.26
CA ASN A 124 -4.51 -3.11 -5.42
C ASN A 124 -3.57 -3.65 -4.34
N GLY A 125 -3.99 -3.65 -3.06
CA GLY A 125 -3.19 -4.20 -1.96
C GLY A 125 -2.89 -5.69 -2.15
N ALA A 126 -3.87 -6.48 -2.59
CA ALA A 126 -3.67 -7.89 -2.92
C ALA A 126 -2.69 -8.08 -4.08
N ALA A 127 -2.86 -7.31 -5.17
CA ALA A 127 -1.97 -7.37 -6.33
C ALA A 127 -0.52 -6.98 -6.00
N GLU A 128 -0.32 -5.97 -5.15
CA GLU A 128 1.00 -5.60 -4.63
C GLU A 128 1.65 -6.77 -3.89
N GLU A 129 0.94 -7.50 -3.03
CA GLU A 129 1.52 -8.65 -2.33
C GLU A 129 1.87 -9.81 -3.26
N LEU A 130 1.02 -10.10 -4.26
CA LEU A 130 1.32 -11.09 -5.29
C LEU A 130 2.61 -10.74 -6.03
N TYR A 131 2.77 -9.47 -6.40
CA TYR A 131 3.93 -9.01 -7.14
C TYR A 131 5.18 -8.89 -6.27
N PHE A 132 5.16 -8.11 -5.19
CA PHE A 132 6.36 -7.84 -4.41
C PHE A 132 6.76 -9.03 -3.51
N ARG A 133 5.81 -9.64 -2.80
CA ARG A 133 6.10 -10.74 -1.84
C ARG A 133 6.01 -12.12 -2.51
N GLY A 134 5.36 -12.20 -3.67
CA GLY A 134 5.40 -13.37 -4.54
C GLY A 134 6.57 -13.27 -5.53
N ALA A 135 6.36 -12.58 -6.65
CA ALA A 135 7.26 -12.60 -7.80
C ALA A 135 8.63 -11.97 -7.55
N VAL A 136 8.69 -10.74 -7.01
CA VAL A 136 9.95 -10.04 -6.72
C VAL A 136 10.75 -10.79 -5.65
N TYR A 137 10.10 -11.22 -4.56
CA TYR A 137 10.76 -11.98 -3.50
C TYR A 137 11.37 -13.28 -4.03
N ALA A 138 10.65 -14.01 -4.89
CA ALA A 138 11.14 -15.24 -5.50
C ALA A 138 12.28 -14.97 -6.51
N ALA A 139 12.14 -13.93 -7.35
CA ALA A 139 13.13 -13.57 -8.37
C ALA A 139 14.41 -12.96 -7.77
N ALA A 140 14.33 -12.31 -6.61
CA ALA A 140 15.49 -11.80 -5.90
C ALA A 140 16.47 -12.94 -5.60
N GLY A 141 15.97 -14.06 -5.06
CA GLY A 141 16.80 -15.23 -4.74
C GLY A 141 17.97 -14.93 -3.79
N GLY A 142 18.73 -15.94 -3.41
CA GLY A 142 19.99 -15.76 -2.66
C GLY A 142 19.82 -15.36 -1.19
N ARG A 143 20.81 -14.63 -0.62
CA ARG A 143 20.98 -14.44 0.83
C ARG A 143 19.97 -13.47 1.50
N ARG A 144 19.35 -12.55 0.74
CA ARG A 144 18.52 -11.46 1.31
C ARG A 144 17.26 -11.11 0.48
N PRO A 145 16.38 -12.08 0.15
CA PRO A 145 15.19 -11.83 -0.67
C PRO A 145 14.19 -10.86 -0.01
N ALA A 146 14.12 -10.84 1.32
CA ALA A 146 13.31 -9.88 2.07
C ALA A 146 13.74 -8.44 1.79
N LEU A 147 15.05 -8.15 1.85
CA LEU A 147 15.58 -6.83 1.57
C LEU A 147 15.31 -6.40 0.11
N GLY A 148 15.53 -7.30 -0.86
CA GLY A 148 15.27 -7.00 -2.27
C GLY A 148 13.79 -6.68 -2.55
N SER A 149 12.87 -7.45 -1.98
CA SER A 149 11.44 -7.22 -2.08
C SER A 149 11.02 -5.88 -1.45
N THR A 150 11.50 -5.59 -0.24
CA THR A 150 11.23 -4.31 0.44
C THR A 150 11.82 -3.12 -0.31
N ALA A 151 13.07 -3.22 -0.80
CA ALA A 151 13.70 -2.15 -1.57
C ALA A 151 12.95 -1.86 -2.87
N ALA A 152 12.55 -2.90 -3.62
CA ALA A 152 11.74 -2.75 -4.82
C ALA A 152 10.38 -2.09 -4.52
N TYR A 153 9.76 -2.44 -3.40
CA TYR A 153 8.50 -1.83 -2.97
C TYR A 153 8.68 -0.34 -2.68
N VAL A 154 9.68 0.01 -1.88
CA VAL A 154 10.02 1.40 -1.53
C VAL A 154 10.31 2.23 -2.78
N LEU A 155 11.13 1.70 -3.69
CA LEU A 155 11.46 2.35 -4.97
C LEU A 155 10.23 2.55 -5.86
N ALA A 156 9.33 1.57 -5.95
CA ALA A 156 8.09 1.75 -6.70
C ALA A 156 7.20 2.82 -6.04
N THR A 157 7.14 2.87 -4.71
CA THR A 157 6.37 3.88 -3.98
C THR A 157 6.92 5.31 -4.18
N THR A 158 8.20 5.51 -4.53
CA THR A 158 8.68 6.89 -4.79
C THR A 158 7.99 7.54 -5.98
N ALA A 159 7.44 6.76 -6.92
CA ALA A 159 6.65 7.27 -8.04
C ALA A 159 5.39 8.02 -7.60
N THR A 160 4.88 7.74 -6.38
CA THR A 160 3.76 8.47 -5.76
C THR A 160 4.10 9.93 -5.43
N ARG A 161 5.40 10.26 -5.36
CA ARG A 161 5.93 11.58 -4.93
C ARG A 161 5.40 12.02 -3.57
N ASN A 162 5.07 11.05 -2.70
CA ASN A 162 4.58 11.31 -1.36
C ASN A 162 5.52 10.72 -0.30
N PRO A 163 6.21 11.56 0.50
CA PRO A 163 7.16 11.06 1.49
C PRO A 163 6.49 10.25 2.62
N ALA A 164 5.21 10.49 2.93
CA ALA A 164 4.50 9.70 3.92
C ALA A 164 4.23 8.28 3.41
N LEU A 165 3.88 8.11 2.12
CA LEU A 165 3.73 6.79 1.52
C LEU A 165 5.07 6.05 1.42
N VAL A 166 6.15 6.74 1.06
CA VAL A 166 7.49 6.15 1.02
C VAL A 166 7.94 5.70 2.41
N PHE A 167 7.69 6.51 3.44
CA PHE A 167 7.96 6.09 4.82
C PHE A 167 7.11 4.87 5.21
N ALA A 168 5.82 4.89 4.88
CA ALA A 168 4.92 3.77 5.14
C ALA A 168 5.40 2.48 4.47
N SER A 169 5.87 2.57 3.22
CA SER A 169 6.33 1.41 2.46
C SER A 169 7.63 0.83 2.99
N VAL A 170 8.48 1.57 3.71
CA VAL A 170 9.63 1.00 4.44
C VAL A 170 9.14 0.10 5.58
N LEU A 171 8.25 0.61 6.43
CA LEU A 171 7.75 -0.12 7.62
C LEU A 171 6.93 -1.34 7.20
N MET A 172 5.92 -1.14 6.37
CA MET A 172 5.05 -2.22 5.89
C MET A 172 5.80 -3.16 4.95
N GLY A 173 6.70 -2.60 4.13
CA GLY A 173 7.73 -3.30 3.36
C GLY A 173 8.42 -4.40 4.14
N THR A 174 8.96 -3.99 5.28
CA THR A 174 9.75 -4.86 6.16
C THR A 174 8.87 -5.89 6.87
N LEU A 175 7.72 -5.47 7.40
CA LEU A 175 6.75 -6.36 8.04
C LEU A 175 6.27 -7.47 7.09
N PHE A 176 5.82 -7.10 5.90
CA PHE A 176 5.30 -8.05 4.91
C PHE A 176 6.38 -9.02 4.43
N ALA A 177 7.62 -8.54 4.23
CA ALA A 177 8.73 -9.40 3.87
C ALA A 177 9.10 -10.38 5.00
N ALA A 178 9.02 -9.96 6.26
CA ALA A 178 9.20 -10.82 7.42
C ALA A 178 8.09 -11.89 7.52
N GLN A 179 6.84 -11.51 7.33
CA GLN A 179 5.71 -12.44 7.29
C GLN A 179 5.85 -13.44 6.14
N ARG A 180 6.22 -12.97 4.96
CA ARG A 180 6.50 -13.82 3.80
C ARG A 180 7.60 -14.84 4.07
N ARG A 181 8.64 -14.45 4.80
CA ARG A 181 9.74 -15.33 5.22
C ARG A 181 9.26 -16.36 6.25
N ALA A 182 8.53 -15.92 7.27
CA ALA A 182 8.06 -16.77 8.37
C ALA A 182 6.99 -17.79 7.95
N THR A 183 6.13 -17.43 7.00
CA THR A 183 4.96 -18.24 6.62
C THR A 183 5.10 -19.01 5.31
N GLY A 184 6.20 -18.80 4.57
CA GLY A 184 6.44 -19.52 3.32
C GLY A 184 5.62 -19.05 2.12
N GLY A 185 4.73 -18.06 2.27
CA GLY A 185 3.92 -17.51 1.18
C GLY A 185 3.32 -16.14 1.45
N VAL A 186 2.50 -15.65 0.51
CA VAL A 186 1.98 -14.27 0.50
C VAL A 186 0.74 -14.07 1.37
N GLN A 187 0.04 -15.13 1.77
CA GLN A 187 -1.27 -15.02 2.42
C GLN A 187 -1.24 -14.17 3.69
N ALA A 188 -0.24 -14.38 4.55
CA ALA A 188 -0.10 -13.59 5.78
C ALA A 188 0.12 -12.09 5.50
N SER A 189 0.99 -11.74 4.55
CA SER A 189 1.20 -10.33 4.22
C SER A 189 -0.02 -9.73 3.53
N THR A 190 -0.71 -10.48 2.66
CA THR A 190 -1.99 -10.05 2.06
C THR A 190 -3.02 -9.72 3.14
N ILE A 191 -3.29 -10.62 4.08
CA ILE A 191 -4.27 -10.37 5.14
C ILE A 191 -3.90 -9.12 5.95
N THR A 192 -2.63 -9.01 6.34
CA THR A 192 -2.12 -7.86 7.10
C THR A 192 -2.30 -6.56 6.33
N HIS A 193 -1.95 -6.55 5.05
CA HIS A 193 -2.07 -5.40 4.16
C HIS A 193 -3.54 -5.00 4.00
N LEU A 194 -4.44 -5.95 3.72
CA LEU A 194 -5.87 -5.64 3.54
C LEU A 194 -6.49 -5.09 4.82
N VAL A 195 -6.24 -5.72 5.98
CA VAL A 195 -6.75 -5.24 7.28
C VAL A 195 -6.22 -3.84 7.58
N TRP A 196 -4.92 -3.62 7.42
CA TRP A 196 -4.30 -2.31 7.61
C TRP A 196 -4.91 -1.25 6.69
N SER A 197 -5.07 -1.55 5.40
CA SER A 197 -5.64 -0.63 4.41
C SER A 197 -7.09 -0.25 4.74
N VAL A 198 -7.92 -1.22 5.15
CA VAL A 198 -9.32 -0.96 5.57
C VAL A 198 -9.35 0.02 6.75
N LEU A 199 -8.54 -0.23 7.78
CA LEU A 199 -8.51 0.60 8.98
C LEU A 199 -7.97 2.00 8.68
N MET A 200 -6.90 2.09 7.88
CA MET A 200 -6.34 3.36 7.42
C MET A 200 -7.39 4.17 6.66
N LEU A 201 -8.09 3.56 5.69
CA LEU A 201 -9.15 4.23 4.92
C LEU A 201 -10.32 4.67 5.81
N ARG A 202 -10.71 3.87 6.80
CA ARG A 202 -11.89 4.14 7.64
C ARG A 202 -11.63 5.23 8.68
N PHE A 203 -10.45 5.25 9.28
CA PHE A 203 -10.19 6.04 10.49
C PHE A 203 -9.22 7.20 10.28
N LEU A 204 -8.20 7.03 9.42
CA LEU A 204 -7.17 8.06 9.27
C LEU A 204 -7.71 9.36 8.64
N PRO A 205 -8.57 9.36 7.61
CA PRO A 205 -9.15 10.60 7.06
C PRO A 205 -9.84 11.46 8.12
N ARG A 206 -10.58 10.83 9.03
CA ARG A 206 -11.32 11.50 10.11
C ARG A 206 -10.39 12.19 11.10
N LEU A 207 -9.20 11.63 11.32
CA LEU A 207 -8.20 12.23 12.21
C LEU A 207 -7.63 13.55 11.67
N PHE A 208 -7.64 13.73 10.34
CA PHE A 208 -7.08 14.88 9.64
C PHE A 208 -8.15 15.81 9.05
N ALA A 209 -9.42 15.44 9.10
CA ALA A 209 -10.53 16.33 8.80
C ALA A 209 -10.53 17.47 9.84
N GLU A 210 -10.62 18.72 9.38
CA GLU A 210 -10.77 19.85 10.30
C GLU A 210 -12.12 19.72 11.02
N GLU A 211 -12.15 19.88 12.34
CA GLU A 211 -13.42 20.09 13.03
C GLU A 211 -14.09 21.31 12.38
N PRO A 212 -15.38 21.24 11.98
CA PRO A 212 -16.11 22.42 11.59
C PRO A 212 -16.03 23.39 12.76
N VAL A 213 -15.33 24.47 12.48
CA VAL A 213 -15.09 25.59 13.35
C VAL A 213 -16.38 25.93 14.10
N ARG A 214 -16.43 25.67 15.42
CA ARG A 214 -17.33 26.31 16.39
C ARG A 214 -17.04 27.82 16.48
N ARG A 215 -16.99 28.54 15.35
CA ARG A 215 -16.99 30.00 15.25
C ARG A 215 -18.21 30.41 14.43
N ALA A 216 -19.37 30.24 15.04
CA ALA A 216 -20.56 31.01 14.70
C ALA A 216 -21.37 31.38 15.96
N SER A 217 -20.76 31.31 17.15
CA SER A 217 -21.37 31.76 18.41
C SER A 217 -20.72 33.05 18.96
N ALA A 218 -19.88 33.72 18.18
CA ALA A 218 -19.16 34.91 18.62
C ALA A 218 -19.07 36.03 17.57
N SER A 219 -20.10 36.20 16.72
CA SER A 219 -20.25 37.41 15.91
C SER A 219 -21.63 38.04 16.13
N GLY A 220 -21.67 39.04 17.01
CA GLY A 220 -22.49 40.22 16.78
C GLY A 220 -23.92 40.21 17.31
N ARG A 221 -24.12 40.04 18.62
CA ARG A 221 -25.09 40.92 19.28
C ARG A 221 -24.42 42.29 19.41
N SER A 222 -24.85 43.25 18.60
CA SER A 222 -24.66 44.67 18.95
C SER A 222 -25.93 45.19 19.63
N PRO A 223 -25.79 45.96 20.72
CA PRO A 223 -26.91 46.60 21.40
C PRO A 223 -27.29 47.93 20.72
N GLY A 224 -28.59 48.23 20.69
CA GLY A 224 -29.18 49.57 20.76
C GLY A 224 -28.72 50.68 19.81
N GLY A 225 -29.65 51.16 18.99
CA GLY A 225 -29.62 52.50 18.40
C GLY A 225 -31.05 52.92 18.08
N SER A 226 -31.57 53.81 18.90
CA SER A 226 -32.91 54.44 18.92
C SER A 226 -33.33 55.10 17.61
#